data_AF-A0A838D7V5-F1
#
_entry.id   AF-A0A838D7V5-F1
#
_cell.length_a   1.000
_cell.length_b   1.000
_cell.length_c   1.000
_cell.angle_alpha   90.00
_cell.angle_beta   90.00
_cell.angle_gamma   90.00
#
_symmetry.space_group_name_H-M   'P 1'
#
loop_
_entity.id
_entity.type
_entity.pdbx_description
1 polymer ?
#
loop_
_entity_poly.entity_id
_entity_poly.type
_entity_poly.pdbx_seq_one_letter_code
_entity_poly.pdbx_strand_id
1 'polypeptide(L)'
;MFGMSKLRPGNFVFIVKKDENSNYVIIGKIVSDNDKVLRVRGTFIKPVGLLERIRSGRAQGKPVEALNNPEPNNCIFFIIDKLDTGDFEDTIDPRIDKVIPINENRFFVLDGWIKESFSELFSNYFSSTSDEDKSEARSILIKKMNSLMSQELKEHVYAVARGSRIL
;
A
#
# COMPACT_ATOMS: atom_id res chain seq x y z
N MET A 1 -22.12 8.42 -15.42
CA MET A 1 -20.86 9.12 -15.77
C MET A 1 -20.28 9.70 -14.49
N PHE A 2 -19.29 9.04 -13.90
CA PHE A 2 -18.57 9.59 -12.75
C PHE A 2 -17.60 10.65 -13.28
N GLY A 3 -17.87 11.92 -12.98
CA GLY A 3 -16.97 13.01 -13.34
C GLY A 3 -15.61 12.76 -12.70
N MET A 4 -14.55 12.75 -13.51
CA MET A 4 -13.18 12.78 -13.03
C MET A 4 -13.08 13.89 -11.99
N SER A 5 -12.89 13.54 -10.72
CA SER A 5 -12.67 14.52 -9.66
C SER A 5 -11.45 15.31 -10.08
N LYS A 6 -11.64 16.58 -10.48
CA LYS A 6 -10.53 17.49 -10.75
C LYS A 6 -9.61 17.45 -9.53
N LEU A 7 -8.33 17.13 -9.75
CA LEU A 7 -7.31 17.13 -8.71
C LEU A 7 -7.29 18.51 -8.07
N ARG A 8 -7.65 18.58 -6.79
CA ARG A 8 -7.77 19.82 -6.03
C ARG A 8 -7.24 19.64 -4.61
N PRO A 9 -6.83 20.73 -3.94
CA PRO A 9 -6.51 20.71 -2.53
C PRO A 9 -7.61 20.02 -1.72
N GLY A 10 -7.21 19.17 -0.79
CA GLY A 10 -8.10 18.35 0.02
C GLY A 10 -8.39 16.95 -0.54
N ASN A 11 -8.19 16.71 -1.84
CA ASN A 11 -8.40 15.37 -2.41
C ASN A 11 -7.27 14.40 -2.05
N PHE A 12 -7.63 13.13 -1.92
CA PHE A 12 -6.68 12.05 -1.73
C PHE A 12 -6.23 11.48 -3.07
N VAL A 13 -4.96 11.11 -3.14
CA VAL A 13 -4.31 10.64 -4.36
C VAL A 13 -3.44 9.42 -4.06
N PHE A 14 -3.39 8.55 -5.07
CA PHE A 14 -2.43 7.48 -5.20
C PHE A 14 -1.52 7.83 -6.37
N ILE A 15 -0.24 7.97 -6.11
CA ILE A 15 0.76 8.40 -7.11
C ILE A 15 1.71 7.25 -7.34
N VAL A 16 1.98 6.94 -8.60
CA VAL A 16 3.05 6.00 -8.97
C VAL A 16 4.27 6.80 -9.37
N LYS A 17 5.39 6.54 -8.69
CA LYS A 17 6.71 7.05 -9.08
C LYS A 17 7.61 5.88 -9.40
N LYS A 18 8.69 6.17 -10.10
CA LYS A 18 9.71 5.21 -10.49
C LYS A 18 11.07 5.71 -10.06
N ASP A 19 11.86 4.83 -9.45
CA ASP A 19 13.28 5.04 -9.25
C ASP A 19 14.10 4.11 -10.17
N GLU A 20 15.41 4.09 -10.01
CA GLU A 20 16.32 3.25 -10.81
C GLU A 20 16.00 1.75 -10.71
N ASN A 21 15.37 1.32 -9.60
CA ASN A 21 15.17 -0.08 -9.26
C ASN A 21 13.76 -0.57 -9.55
N SER A 22 12.74 0.26 -9.32
CA SER A 22 11.34 -0.16 -9.45
C SER A 22 10.35 1.00 -9.40
N ASN A 23 9.09 0.66 -9.64
CA ASN A 23 7.99 1.51 -9.21
C ASN A 23 7.90 1.48 -7.67
N TYR A 24 7.46 2.59 -7.11
CA TYR A 24 6.98 2.73 -5.75
C TYR A 24 5.75 3.66 -5.77
N VAL A 25 5.00 3.67 -4.67
CA VAL A 25 3.74 4.42 -4.63
C VAL A 25 3.73 5.40 -3.49
N ILE A 26 2.95 6.46 -3.64
CA ILE A 26 2.67 7.43 -2.58
C ILE A 26 1.16 7.45 -2.39
N ILE A 27 0.72 7.32 -1.15
CA ILE A 27 -0.65 7.64 -0.75
C ILE A 27 -0.60 8.98 -0.04
N GLY A 28 -1.42 9.93 -0.48
CA GLY A 28 -1.33 11.29 0.06
C GLY A 28 -2.56 12.13 -0.15
N LYS A 29 -2.49 13.35 0.37
CA LYS A 29 -3.48 14.40 0.24
C LYS A 29 -2.86 15.59 -0.47
N ILE A 30 -3.58 16.14 -1.45
CA ILE A 30 -3.18 17.38 -2.11
C ILE A 30 -3.33 18.53 -1.10
N VAL A 31 -2.24 19.25 -0.86
CA VAL A 31 -2.18 20.39 0.05
C VAL A 31 -2.45 21.69 -0.70
N SER A 32 -1.89 21.84 -1.89
CA SER A 32 -2.08 23.02 -2.76
C SER A 32 -1.86 22.65 -4.23
N ASP A 33 -2.44 23.44 -5.12
CA ASP A 33 -2.22 23.39 -6.57
C ASP A 33 -1.69 24.74 -7.07
N ASN A 34 -0.38 24.81 -7.33
CA ASN A 34 0.25 26.02 -7.86
C ASN A 34 0.82 25.70 -9.25
N ASP A 35 0.57 26.53 -10.24
CA ASP A 35 1.22 26.44 -11.57
C ASP A 35 1.22 25.04 -12.22
N LYS A 36 0.06 24.36 -12.15
CA LYS A 36 -0.17 23.01 -12.72
C LYS A 36 0.59 21.87 -12.04
N VAL A 37 1.29 22.15 -10.94
CA VAL A 37 1.91 21.13 -10.09
C VAL A 37 1.18 21.06 -8.75
N LEU A 38 1.19 19.88 -8.13
CA LEU A 38 0.43 19.57 -6.92
C LEU A 38 1.39 19.37 -5.76
N ARG A 39 1.25 20.16 -4.70
CA ARG A 39 1.94 19.88 -3.44
C ARG A 39 1.20 18.77 -2.72
N VAL A 40 1.87 17.66 -2.43
CA VAL A 40 1.27 16.48 -1.80
C VAL A 40 1.99 16.16 -0.51
N ARG A 41 1.21 15.89 0.54
CA ARG A 41 1.70 15.33 1.80
C ARG A 41 1.12 13.93 1.98
N GLY A 42 1.94 12.96 2.38
CA GLY A 42 1.52 11.58 2.52
C GLY A 42 2.64 10.66 2.96
N THR A 43 2.56 9.41 2.53
CA THR A 43 3.50 8.35 2.87
C THR A 43 3.95 7.67 1.59
N PHE A 44 5.27 7.54 1.39
CA PHE A 44 5.80 6.69 0.33
C PHE A 44 5.80 5.22 0.78
N ILE A 45 5.58 4.32 -0.17
CA ILE A 45 5.50 2.88 0.05
C ILE A 45 6.31 2.18 -1.04
N LYS A 46 7.40 1.53 -0.61
CA LYS A 46 8.29 0.76 -1.48
C LYS A 46 8.33 -0.71 -1.03
N PRO A 47 7.90 -1.68 -1.85
CA PRO A 47 7.80 -3.07 -1.44
C PRO A 47 9.15 -3.82 -1.55
N VAL A 48 10.08 -3.48 -0.66
CA VAL A 48 11.46 -4.00 -0.69
C VAL A 48 11.54 -5.53 -0.63
N GLY A 49 10.66 -6.19 0.14
CA GLY A 49 10.63 -7.65 0.21
C GLY A 49 10.24 -8.29 -1.13
N LEU A 50 9.27 -7.71 -1.84
CA LEU A 50 8.89 -8.17 -3.16
C LEU A 50 10.02 -7.95 -4.17
N LEU A 51 10.69 -6.79 -4.10
CA LEU A 51 11.82 -6.49 -4.98
C LEU A 51 12.98 -7.49 -4.82
N GLU A 52 13.30 -7.87 -3.58
CA GLU A 52 14.30 -8.90 -3.30
C GLU A 52 13.90 -10.26 -3.87
N ARG A 53 12.63 -10.65 -3.74
CA ARG A 53 12.12 -11.90 -4.33
C ARG A 53 12.13 -11.86 -5.86
N ILE A 54 11.83 -10.73 -6.49
CA ILE A 54 11.95 -10.57 -7.94
C ILE A 54 13.41 -10.73 -8.39
N ARG A 55 14.35 -10.03 -7.73
CA ARG A 55 15.79 -10.11 -8.05
C ARG A 55 16.36 -11.52 -7.90
N SER A 56 15.85 -12.29 -6.94
CA SER A 56 16.24 -13.69 -6.72
C SER A 56 15.47 -14.71 -7.57
N GLY A 57 14.57 -14.26 -8.45
CA GLY A 57 13.77 -15.14 -9.32
C GLY A 57 12.66 -15.92 -8.61
N ARG A 58 12.30 -15.54 -7.38
CA ARG A 58 11.31 -16.25 -6.53
C ARG A 58 9.92 -15.61 -6.53
N ALA A 59 9.70 -14.52 -7.28
CA ALA A 59 8.40 -13.86 -7.40
C ALA A 59 7.94 -13.81 -8.86
N GLN A 60 6.68 -14.18 -9.09
CA GLN A 60 6.00 -14.15 -10.39
C GLN A 60 4.49 -13.88 -10.21
N GLY A 61 3.79 -13.62 -11.31
CA GLY A 61 2.34 -13.44 -11.34
C GLY A 61 1.85 -12.12 -10.73
N LYS A 62 0.69 -12.17 -10.08
CA LYS A 62 -0.06 -10.98 -9.62
C LYS A 62 0.75 -9.94 -8.82
N PRO A 63 1.64 -10.32 -7.88
CA PRO A 63 2.46 -9.32 -7.18
C PRO A 63 3.38 -8.53 -8.11
N VAL A 64 4.02 -9.22 -9.08
CA VAL A 64 4.92 -8.60 -10.05
C VAL A 64 4.13 -7.74 -11.03
N GLU A 65 2.99 -8.22 -11.50
CA GLU A 65 2.06 -7.44 -12.36
C GLU A 65 1.58 -6.17 -11.65
N ALA A 66 1.19 -6.27 -10.38
CA ALA A 66 0.74 -5.14 -9.57
C ALA A 66 1.86 -4.13 -9.31
N LEU A 67 3.10 -4.58 -9.11
CA LEU A 67 4.25 -3.67 -8.99
C LEU A 67 4.58 -2.97 -10.31
N ASN A 68 4.45 -3.65 -11.44
CA ASN A 68 4.75 -3.08 -12.77
C ASN A 68 3.67 -2.10 -13.25
N ASN A 69 2.41 -2.32 -12.87
CA ASN A 69 1.32 -1.37 -13.09
C ASN A 69 0.52 -1.14 -11.80
N PRO A 70 1.05 -0.32 -10.87
CA PRO A 70 0.38 -0.09 -9.60
C PRO A 70 -0.93 0.67 -9.79
N GLU A 71 -1.93 0.17 -9.08
CA GLU A 71 -3.25 0.78 -8.95
C GLU A 71 -3.76 0.63 -7.53
N PRO A 72 -4.66 1.54 -7.08
CA PRO A 72 -5.20 1.45 -5.73
C PRO A 72 -5.90 0.12 -5.44
N ASN A 73 -6.42 -0.57 -6.47
CA ASN A 73 -7.12 -1.86 -6.33
C ASN A 73 -6.20 -3.07 -6.24
N ASN A 74 -5.02 -3.02 -6.88
CA ASN A 74 -4.10 -4.15 -6.93
C ASN A 74 -2.93 -4.02 -5.95
N CYS A 75 -2.76 -2.84 -5.33
CA CYS A 75 -1.60 -2.56 -4.48
C CYS A 75 -1.46 -3.54 -3.30
N ILE A 76 -2.56 -4.14 -2.87
CA ILE A 76 -2.55 -5.16 -1.81
C ILE A 76 -1.55 -6.28 -2.08
N PHE A 77 -1.35 -6.67 -3.34
CA PHE A 77 -0.44 -7.77 -3.70
C PHE A 77 1.04 -7.47 -3.42
N PHE A 78 1.41 -6.21 -3.23
CA PHE A 78 2.77 -5.83 -2.85
C PHE A 78 2.87 -5.18 -1.47
N ILE A 79 1.78 -4.62 -0.91
CA ILE A 79 1.83 -4.04 0.45
C ILE A 79 1.81 -5.09 1.57
N ILE A 80 1.40 -6.33 1.30
CA ILE A 80 1.47 -7.44 2.29
C ILE A 80 2.90 -7.94 2.51
N ASP A 81 3.86 -7.40 1.76
CA ASP A 81 5.26 -7.74 1.85
C ASP A 81 6.00 -6.81 2.81
N LYS A 82 7.29 -7.07 3.02
CA LYS A 82 8.17 -6.11 3.70
C LYS A 82 8.22 -4.80 2.91
N LEU A 83 7.93 -3.71 3.60
CA LEU A 83 7.92 -2.35 3.04
C LEU A 83 9.05 -1.51 3.61
N ASP A 84 9.53 -0.59 2.77
CA ASP A 84 10.21 0.63 3.18
C ASP A 84 9.21 1.77 3.01
N THR A 85 8.99 2.53 4.08
CA THR A 85 7.97 3.58 4.16
C THR A 85 8.49 4.78 4.93
N GLY A 86 8.00 5.95 4.58
CA GLY A 86 8.28 7.16 5.34
C GLY A 86 7.43 8.32 4.85
N ASP A 87 7.56 9.43 5.56
CA ASP A 87 6.85 10.66 5.23
C ASP A 87 7.24 11.14 3.82
N PHE A 88 6.24 11.64 3.11
CA PHE A 88 6.40 12.25 1.80
C PHE A 88 5.80 13.66 1.84
N GLU A 89 6.60 14.66 1.48
CA GLU A 89 6.13 16.04 1.28
C GLU A 89 6.90 16.67 0.13
N ASP A 90 6.27 16.69 -1.05
CA ASP A 90 6.90 17.23 -2.26
C ASP A 90 5.85 17.68 -3.29
N THR A 91 6.34 18.29 -4.35
CA THR A 91 5.58 18.71 -5.53
C THR A 91 5.53 17.59 -6.57
N ILE A 92 4.34 17.35 -7.13
CA ILE A 92 4.05 16.33 -8.13
C ILE A 92 3.55 16.99 -9.40
N ASP A 93 4.07 16.58 -10.56
CA ASP A 93 3.57 17.03 -11.85
C ASP A 93 2.66 15.94 -12.45
N PRO A 94 1.32 16.15 -12.49
CA PRO A 94 0.39 15.14 -13.03
C PRO A 94 0.52 14.92 -14.54
N ARG A 95 1.37 15.69 -15.25
CA ARG A 95 1.73 15.46 -16.65
C ARG A 95 2.86 14.42 -16.81
N ILE A 96 3.63 14.19 -15.74
CA ILE A 96 4.79 13.30 -15.71
C ILE A 96 4.45 12.05 -14.88
N ASP A 97 3.92 12.25 -13.68
CA ASP A 97 3.60 11.19 -12.74
C ASP A 97 2.18 10.64 -12.96
N LYS A 98 1.99 9.33 -12.78
CA LYS A 98 0.66 8.71 -12.79
C LYS A 98 -0.04 9.05 -11.48
N VAL A 99 -0.93 10.05 -11.51
CA VAL A 99 -1.74 10.48 -10.36
C VAL A 99 -3.16 9.95 -10.49
N ILE A 100 -3.57 9.12 -9.54
CA ILE A 100 -4.89 8.48 -9.50
C ILE A 100 -5.67 9.05 -8.30
N PRO A 101 -6.78 9.78 -8.51
CA PRO A 101 -7.65 10.19 -7.41
C PRO A 101 -8.19 8.96 -6.68
N ILE A 102 -8.18 8.99 -5.35
CA ILE A 102 -8.80 7.98 -4.51
C ILE A 102 -9.80 8.63 -3.57
N ASN A 103 -10.83 7.87 -3.18
CA ASN A 103 -11.76 8.33 -2.17
C ASN A 103 -11.11 8.26 -0.77
N GLU A 104 -11.71 8.97 0.18
CA GLU A 104 -11.25 9.07 1.55
C GLU A 104 -11.14 7.70 2.25
N ASN A 105 -12.16 6.86 2.11
CA ASN A 105 -12.16 5.51 2.67
C ASN A 105 -10.94 4.71 2.21
N ARG A 106 -10.66 4.69 0.90
CA ARG A 106 -9.52 3.99 0.33
C ARG A 106 -8.20 4.54 0.84
N PHE A 107 -8.08 5.87 0.95
CA PHE A 107 -6.91 6.49 1.54
C PHE A 107 -6.69 5.99 2.97
N PHE A 108 -7.71 6.05 3.84
CA PHE A 108 -7.59 5.64 5.23
C PHE A 108 -7.35 4.14 5.42
N VAL A 109 -7.89 3.30 4.53
CA VAL A 109 -7.55 1.87 4.54
C VAL A 109 -6.05 1.70 4.25
N LEU A 110 -5.54 2.27 3.16
CA LEU A 110 -4.11 2.13 2.80
C LEU A 110 -3.17 2.76 3.82
N ASP A 111 -3.52 3.94 4.35
CA ASP A 111 -2.76 4.62 5.40
C ASP A 111 -2.78 3.80 6.70
N GLY A 112 -3.94 3.23 7.04
CA GLY A 112 -4.11 2.32 8.17
C GLY A 112 -3.28 1.04 8.06
N TRP A 113 -3.12 0.47 6.86
CA TRP A 113 -2.21 -0.68 6.65
C TRP A 113 -0.78 -0.38 7.13
N ILE A 114 -0.29 0.82 6.84
CA ILE A 114 1.06 1.24 7.19
C ILE A 114 1.14 1.59 8.68
N LYS A 115 0.24 2.44 9.17
CA LYS A 115 0.24 2.92 10.56
C LYS A 115 -0.01 1.82 11.60
N GLU A 116 -0.77 0.80 11.24
CA GLU A 116 -1.05 -0.34 12.11
C GLU A 116 -0.04 -1.50 11.92
N SER A 117 1.02 -1.29 11.13
CA SER A 117 2.09 -2.27 10.86
C SER A 117 1.59 -3.60 10.26
N PHE A 118 0.47 -3.60 9.53
CA PHE A 118 -0.06 -4.85 8.97
C PHE A 118 0.87 -5.47 7.92
N SER A 119 1.54 -4.65 7.11
CA SER A 119 2.54 -5.13 6.15
C SER A 119 3.62 -5.99 6.81
N GLU A 120 4.10 -5.56 7.98
CA GLU A 120 5.09 -6.30 8.77
C GLU A 120 4.50 -7.59 9.34
N LEU A 121 3.29 -7.55 9.90
CA LEU A 121 2.63 -8.75 10.45
C LEU A 121 2.37 -9.82 9.39
N PHE A 122 1.92 -9.41 8.20
CA PHE A 122 1.73 -10.32 7.07
C PHE A 122 3.06 -10.86 6.55
N SER A 123 4.06 -9.98 6.37
CA SER A 123 5.40 -10.38 5.94
C SER A 123 6.01 -11.40 6.91
N ASN A 124 5.87 -11.17 8.22
CA ASN A 124 6.36 -12.09 9.25
C ASN A 124 5.72 -13.47 9.10
N TYR A 125 4.38 -13.53 9.02
CA TYR A 125 3.66 -14.79 8.80
C TYR A 125 4.14 -15.54 7.54
N PHE A 126 4.33 -14.85 6.42
CA PHE A 126 4.79 -15.49 5.18
C PHE A 126 6.26 -15.89 5.22
N SER A 127 7.09 -15.22 6.02
CA SER A 127 8.50 -15.53 6.18
C SER A 127 8.78 -16.65 7.18
N SER A 128 7.82 -16.96 8.08
CA SER A 128 7.93 -18.03 9.06
C SER A 128 8.16 -19.39 8.41
N THR A 129 9.21 -20.10 8.85
CA THR A 129 9.62 -21.38 8.27
C THR A 129 9.09 -22.60 9.02
N SER A 130 8.81 -22.46 10.33
CA SER A 130 8.23 -23.54 11.15
C SER A 130 6.73 -23.36 11.35
N ASP A 131 6.03 -24.44 11.68
CA ASP A 131 4.60 -24.40 12.00
C ASP A 131 4.33 -23.66 13.32
N GLU A 132 5.27 -23.71 14.27
CA GLU A 132 5.21 -22.98 15.52
C GLU A 132 5.29 -21.46 15.28
N ASP A 133 6.28 -21.00 14.51
CA ASP A 133 6.44 -19.59 14.14
C ASP A 133 5.24 -19.07 13.35
N LYS A 134 4.67 -19.90 12.46
CA LYS A 134 3.45 -19.55 11.72
C LYS A 134 2.25 -19.42 12.63
N SER A 135 2.10 -20.32 13.60
CA SER A 135 1.02 -20.29 14.58
C SER A 135 1.10 -19.04 15.47
N GLU A 136 2.30 -18.69 15.92
CA GLU A 136 2.56 -17.49 16.71
C GLU A 136 2.27 -16.21 15.88
N ALA A 137 2.85 -16.10 14.68
CA ALA A 137 2.61 -14.95 13.80
C ALA A 137 1.12 -14.77 13.47
N ARG A 138 0.40 -15.88 13.23
CA ARG A 138 -1.06 -15.88 13.01
C ARG A 138 -1.80 -15.36 14.24
N SER A 139 -1.42 -15.81 15.44
CA SER A 139 -2.04 -15.37 16.70
C SER A 139 -1.87 -13.86 16.93
N ILE A 140 -0.65 -13.35 16.71
CA ILE A 140 -0.34 -11.92 16.82
C ILE A 140 -1.16 -11.12 15.80
N LEU A 141 -1.20 -11.57 14.54
CA LEU A 141 -1.98 -10.93 13.49
C LEU A 141 -3.48 -10.89 13.83
N ILE A 142 -4.08 -12.00 14.26
CA ILE A 142 -5.49 -12.06 14.66
C ILE A 142 -5.77 -11.11 15.83
N LYS A 143 -4.89 -11.07 16.84
CA LYS A 143 -5.03 -10.17 17.98
C LYS A 143 -5.02 -8.70 17.52
N LYS A 144 -4.10 -8.33 16.64
CA LYS A 144 -4.03 -6.97 16.07
C LYS A 144 -5.30 -6.63 15.27
N MET A 145 -5.74 -7.54 14.40
CA MET A 145 -6.96 -7.38 13.61
C MET A 145 -8.21 -7.19 14.49
N ASN A 146 -8.31 -7.94 15.59
CA ASN A 146 -9.41 -7.80 16.54
C ASN A 146 -9.42 -6.44 17.24
N SER A 147 -8.24 -5.88 17.53
CA SER A 147 -8.07 -4.58 18.21
C SER A 147 -8.34 -3.35 17.35
N LEU A 148 -8.57 -3.52 16.04
CA LEU A 148 -8.83 -2.39 15.14
C LEU A 148 -10.13 -1.66 15.48
N MET A 149 -10.03 -0.34 15.59
CA MET A 149 -11.16 0.56 15.81
C MET A 149 -11.87 0.93 14.50
N SER A 150 -11.13 1.08 13.39
CA SER A 150 -11.73 1.31 12.07
C SER A 150 -12.35 0.02 11.55
N GLN A 151 -13.66 0.04 11.34
CA GLN A 151 -14.41 -1.09 10.81
C GLN A 151 -14.01 -1.40 9.36
N GLU A 152 -13.78 -0.37 8.55
CA GLU A 152 -13.40 -0.49 7.14
C GLU A 152 -12.02 -1.14 6.99
N LEU A 153 -11.02 -0.68 7.76
CA LEU A 153 -9.70 -1.29 7.77
C LEU A 153 -9.79 -2.75 8.26
N LYS A 154 -10.57 -2.98 9.32
CA LYS A 154 -10.77 -4.33 9.88
C LYS A 154 -11.33 -5.27 8.83
N GLU A 155 -12.46 -4.94 8.22
CA GLU A 155 -13.07 -5.74 7.15
C GLU A 155 -12.11 -6.03 6.01
N HIS A 156 -11.37 -5.01 5.57
CA HIS A 156 -10.37 -5.16 4.52
C HIS A 156 -9.25 -6.14 4.91
N VAL A 157 -8.64 -5.97 6.09
CA VAL A 157 -7.55 -6.85 6.55
C VAL A 157 -8.05 -8.29 6.73
N TYR A 158 -9.27 -8.48 7.26
CA TYR A 158 -9.90 -9.80 7.35
C TYR A 158 -10.12 -10.46 5.99
N ALA A 159 -10.56 -9.70 4.99
CA ALA A 159 -10.71 -10.21 3.63
C ALA A 159 -9.36 -10.67 3.05
N VAL A 160 -8.30 -9.90 3.26
CA VAL A 160 -6.95 -10.23 2.79
C VAL A 160 -6.39 -11.46 3.51
N ALA A 161 -6.57 -11.55 4.83
CA ALA A 161 -6.12 -12.69 5.62
C ALA A 161 -6.80 -14.01 5.18
N ARG A 162 -8.12 -13.97 4.93
CA ARG A 162 -8.86 -15.13 4.36
C ARG A 162 -8.39 -15.47 2.95
N GLY A 163 -8.27 -14.46 2.08
CA GLY A 163 -7.80 -14.64 0.70
C GLY A 163 -6.39 -15.24 0.61
N SER A 164 -5.57 -14.98 1.64
CA SER A 164 -4.20 -15.50 1.77
C SER A 164 -4.11 -16.82 2.55
N ARG A 165 -5.25 -17.42 2.93
CA ARG A 165 -5.33 -18.66 3.73
C ARG A 165 -4.64 -18.59 5.10
N ILE A 166 -4.57 -17.40 5.67
CA ILE A 166 -4.13 -17.20 7.06
C ILE A 166 -5.27 -17.56 8.01
N LEU A 167 -6.50 -17.23 7.65
CA LEU A 167 -7.71 -17.51 8.45
C LEU A 167 -8.41 -18.78 7.99
#